data_AF-A0A8H6BT76-F1
#
_entry.id   AF-A0A8H6BT76-F1
#
_cell.length_a   1.000
_cell.length_b   1.000
_cell.length_c   1.000
_cell.angle_alpha   90.00
_cell.angle_beta   90.00
_cell.angle_gamma   90.00
#
_symmetry.space_group_name_H-M   'P 1'
#
loop_
_entity.id
_entity.type
_entity.pdbx_description
1 polymer ?
#
loop_
_entity_poly.entity_id
_entity_poly.type
_entity_poly.pdbx_seq_one_letter_code
_entity_poly.pdbx_strand_id
1 'polypeptide(L)'
;MNTSSKVNKSKKVVNTTGRVSAKKAASYLHSMQNSSTTKINPAKQVTAPNWNPKHFRFKAKQEQLTSRWDPKKSLPSEGEWKHLKLHIPGENVQTNDLKDRIPKFPLGKENVPTLLPRPGVPQVGKNFTFRQVIGILKNKTQPELIYETNKEYDENEKEETNLAIRKREWAISLAMYLAPSAALFLLAYGAALFPTKLVRRIWYLPGPVEHIKFTSYPFIPGRPTPAYTVPLENLKRKHAARVWTGKGFYGTADKGFFYFTLLETLPNGKTKNWIVDRKGFFWSDGRVFDYLFGKETLQEAEAGIPYDKQFGIINQEVKKKKQQLREKHGVLWRYKMAAEEFGKDIKKLGGYITNSKSIDNKKKTDNGKQLPKGK
;
A
#
# COMPACT_ATOMS: atom_id res chain seq x y z
N MET A 1 76.49 22.13 18.92
CA MET A 1 77.23 20.88 19.18
C MET A 1 76.24 19.72 19.19
N ASN A 2 76.44 18.78 18.26
CA ASN A 2 76.17 17.33 18.26
C ASN A 2 74.79 16.82 18.74
N THR A 3 73.86 16.55 17.81
CA THR A 3 73.59 15.24 17.13
C THR A 3 72.88 14.20 18.00
N SER A 4 71.70 13.75 17.55
CA SER A 4 71.40 12.31 17.41
C SER A 4 70.07 12.08 16.68
N SER A 5 70.19 11.72 15.41
CA SER A 5 69.17 11.09 14.57
C SER A 5 68.89 9.65 15.00
N LYS A 6 67.62 9.23 15.05
CA LYS A 6 67.24 7.81 14.95
C LYS A 6 66.18 7.60 13.87
N VAL A 7 66.69 7.21 12.71
CA VAL A 7 66.01 6.49 11.63
C VAL A 7 65.66 5.09 12.14
N ASN A 8 64.45 4.60 11.84
CA ASN A 8 64.13 3.18 12.02
C ASN A 8 63.69 2.55 10.69
N LYS A 9 64.28 1.38 10.44
CA LYS A 9 64.43 0.72 9.15
C LYS A 9 63.18 -0.06 8.73
N SER A 10 62.89 0.07 7.44
CA SER A 10 62.42 -0.94 6.48
C SER A 10 62.44 -2.40 6.98
N LYS A 11 61.28 -3.06 6.88
CA LYS A 11 61.18 -4.52 6.69
C LYS A 11 60.58 -4.80 5.31
N LYS A 12 61.41 -5.41 4.47
CA LYS A 12 61.13 -5.97 3.15
C LYS A 12 60.84 -7.46 3.33
N VAL A 13 59.65 -7.96 2.98
CA VAL A 13 59.39 -9.41 2.84
C VAL A 13 58.41 -9.67 1.68
N VAL A 14 59.01 -10.14 0.59
CA VAL A 14 58.57 -11.24 -0.30
C VAL A 14 57.27 -11.09 -1.12
N ASN A 15 57.49 -10.85 -2.42
CA ASN A 15 56.59 -11.21 -3.52
C ASN A 15 56.26 -12.71 -3.48
N THR A 16 54.97 -13.05 -3.49
CA THR A 16 54.53 -14.39 -3.91
C THR A 16 53.51 -14.23 -5.03
N THR A 17 53.98 -14.50 -6.24
CA THR A 17 53.21 -14.69 -7.46
C THR A 17 52.33 -15.94 -7.31
N GLY A 18 51.05 -15.73 -7.01
CA GLY A 18 50.03 -16.78 -7.04
C GLY A 18 49.65 -17.11 -8.49
N ARG A 19 50.29 -18.14 -9.06
CA ARG A 19 49.82 -18.82 -10.28
C ARG A 19 48.38 -19.30 -10.07
N VAL A 20 47.47 -18.76 -10.87
CA VAL A 20 46.09 -19.26 -11.00
C VAL A 20 46.16 -20.66 -11.62
N SER A 21 45.80 -21.67 -10.83
CA SER A 21 45.66 -23.04 -11.31
C SER A 21 44.48 -23.12 -12.29
N ALA A 22 44.79 -23.48 -13.53
CA ALA A 22 43.85 -23.69 -14.64
C ALA A 22 42.80 -24.81 -14.41
N LYS A 23 42.77 -25.44 -13.23
CA LYS A 23 41.78 -26.48 -12.88
C LYS A 23 40.50 -25.95 -12.23
N LYS A 24 40.39 -24.65 -11.94
CA LYS A 24 39.16 -24.04 -11.37
C LYS A 24 38.35 -23.17 -12.35
N ALA A 25 38.84 -23.02 -13.59
CA ALA A 25 38.12 -22.34 -14.68
C ALA A 25 37.33 -23.30 -15.59
N ALA A 26 37.59 -24.61 -15.51
CA ALA A 26 36.89 -25.63 -16.31
C ALA A 26 35.50 -26.02 -15.75
N SER A 27 35.16 -25.63 -14.51
CA SER A 27 33.85 -25.93 -13.90
C SER A 27 32.78 -24.86 -14.15
N TYR A 28 33.11 -23.77 -14.86
CA TYR A 28 32.17 -22.70 -15.23
C TYR A 28 31.82 -22.67 -16.72
N LEU A 29 32.48 -23.49 -17.55
CA LEU A 29 32.23 -23.59 -19.00
C LEU A 29 31.36 -24.78 -19.41
N HIS A 30 31.02 -25.68 -18.49
CA HIS A 30 30.13 -26.84 -18.76
C HIS A 30 28.66 -26.63 -18.38
N SER A 31 28.26 -25.44 -17.91
CA SER A 31 26.87 -25.15 -17.51
C SER A 31 26.15 -24.14 -18.41
N MET A 32 26.69 -23.81 -19.60
CA MET A 32 26.07 -22.86 -20.55
C MET A 32 25.95 -23.38 -22.00
N GLN A 33 26.10 -24.67 -22.21
CA GLN A 33 25.72 -25.33 -23.46
C GLN A 33 24.75 -26.45 -23.11
N ASN A 34 23.43 -26.16 -23.18
CA ASN A 34 22.34 -27.10 -23.47
C ASN A 34 20.98 -26.47 -23.10
N SER A 35 20.50 -25.50 -23.88
CA SER A 35 19.10 -25.07 -23.82
C SER A 35 18.68 -24.35 -25.10
N SER A 36 18.77 -25.01 -26.25
CA SER A 36 18.09 -24.58 -27.48
C SER A 36 18.19 -25.64 -28.57
N THR A 37 17.52 -26.78 -28.40
CA THR A 37 17.07 -27.63 -29.52
C THR A 37 15.94 -28.53 -29.03
N THR A 38 14.70 -28.04 -29.07
CA THR A 38 13.53 -28.92 -28.93
C THR A 38 13.30 -29.60 -30.28
N LYS A 39 14.01 -30.70 -30.50
CA LYS A 39 13.70 -31.66 -31.57
C LYS A 39 12.39 -32.35 -31.20
N ILE A 40 11.37 -32.13 -32.00
CA ILE A 40 10.14 -32.93 -32.02
C ILE A 40 10.54 -34.33 -32.50
N ASN A 41 10.41 -35.33 -31.63
CA ASN A 41 10.48 -36.74 -31.96
C ASN A 41 9.13 -37.40 -31.67
N PRO A 42 8.74 -38.42 -32.46
CA PRO A 42 7.35 -38.82 -32.67
C PRO A 42 6.74 -39.56 -31.49
N ALA A 43 5.40 -39.54 -31.46
CA ALA A 43 4.55 -40.13 -30.44
C ALA A 43 4.96 -41.57 -30.08
N LYS A 44 5.32 -41.78 -28.81
CA LYS A 44 5.32 -43.12 -28.21
C LYS A 44 3.88 -43.62 -28.18
N GLN A 45 3.58 -44.63 -28.99
CA GLN A 45 2.39 -45.47 -28.83
C GLN A 45 2.40 -46.04 -27.41
N VAL A 46 1.41 -45.66 -26.61
CA VAL A 46 1.12 -46.27 -25.33
C VAL A 46 0.35 -47.55 -25.62
N THR A 47 1.04 -48.68 -25.61
CA THR A 47 0.39 -50.00 -25.57
C THR A 47 -0.37 -50.15 -24.26
N ALA A 48 -1.64 -50.57 -24.35
CA ALA A 48 -2.49 -50.85 -23.20
C ALA A 48 -1.85 -51.87 -22.25
N PRO A 49 -2.01 -51.72 -20.92
CA PRO A 49 -1.47 -52.70 -19.99
C PRO A 49 -2.21 -54.04 -20.14
N ASN A 50 -1.42 -55.09 -20.34
CA ASN A 50 -1.82 -56.49 -20.40
C ASN A 50 -2.52 -56.90 -19.08
N TRP A 51 -3.83 -57.16 -19.16
CA TRP A 51 -4.68 -57.53 -18.04
C TRP A 51 -4.63 -59.05 -17.80
N ASN A 52 -4.03 -59.48 -16.69
CA ASN A 52 -4.02 -60.88 -16.26
C ASN A 52 -5.18 -61.15 -15.29
N PRO A 53 -6.20 -61.98 -15.62
CA PRO A 53 -7.46 -62.05 -14.89
C PRO A 53 -7.44 -63.07 -13.72
N LYS A 54 -6.32 -63.24 -13.02
CA LYS A 54 -6.18 -64.28 -11.96
C LYS A 54 -6.24 -63.78 -10.52
N HIS A 55 -6.46 -62.48 -10.26
CA HIS A 55 -6.51 -61.95 -8.89
C HIS A 55 -7.84 -61.37 -8.41
N PHE A 56 -8.91 -61.39 -9.22
CA PHE A 56 -10.26 -61.05 -8.73
C PHE A 56 -11.08 -62.31 -8.42
N ARG A 57 -10.64 -63.05 -7.39
CA ARG A 57 -11.48 -64.03 -6.72
C ARG A 57 -12.27 -63.28 -5.65
N PHE A 58 -13.50 -62.88 -5.98
CA PHE A 58 -14.46 -62.37 -5.01
C PHE A 58 -14.65 -63.43 -3.91
N LYS A 59 -14.03 -63.22 -2.74
CA LYS A 59 -14.54 -63.81 -1.51
C LYS A 59 -15.85 -63.09 -1.22
N ALA A 60 -16.96 -63.75 -1.55
CA ALA A 60 -18.27 -63.39 -1.05
C ALA A 60 -18.22 -63.44 0.48
N LYS A 61 -18.03 -62.28 1.12
CA LYS A 61 -18.29 -62.10 2.54
C LYS A 61 -19.75 -61.75 2.70
N GLN A 62 -20.58 -62.79 2.54
CA GLN A 62 -21.97 -62.81 3.00
C GLN A 62 -21.96 -62.86 4.53
N GLU A 63 -21.62 -61.75 5.18
CA GLU A 63 -21.74 -61.63 6.63
C GLU A 63 -21.92 -60.15 6.99
N GLN A 64 -23.06 -59.85 7.62
CA GLN A 64 -23.53 -58.56 8.17
C GLN A 64 -24.51 -57.70 7.36
N LEU A 65 -25.37 -58.31 6.53
CA LEU A 65 -26.64 -57.68 6.08
C LEU A 65 -27.85 -58.05 6.96
N THR A 66 -27.61 -58.25 8.25
CA THR A 66 -28.65 -58.16 9.28
C THR A 66 -28.14 -57.29 10.42
N SER A 67 -27.62 -56.09 10.11
CA SER A 67 -27.70 -55.02 11.09
C SER A 67 -29.18 -54.66 11.20
N ARG A 68 -29.77 -55.01 12.34
CA ARG A 68 -31.09 -54.55 12.79
C ARG A 68 -31.19 -53.06 12.40
N TRP A 69 -32.08 -52.72 11.46
CA TRP A 69 -32.34 -51.32 11.12
C TRP A 69 -32.94 -50.70 12.37
N ASP A 70 -32.09 -50.10 13.19
CA ASP A 70 -32.47 -49.33 14.35
C ASP A 70 -32.77 -47.92 13.85
N PRO A 71 -34.05 -47.53 13.69
CA PRO A 71 -34.41 -46.22 13.15
C PRO A 71 -33.86 -45.06 13.99
N LYS A 72 -33.37 -45.33 15.21
CA LYS A 72 -32.74 -44.34 16.10
C LYS A 72 -31.25 -44.13 15.85
N LYS A 73 -30.55 -45.07 15.19
CA LYS A 73 -29.10 -45.00 14.95
C LYS A 73 -28.70 -44.36 13.62
N SER A 74 -29.65 -44.22 12.70
CA SER A 74 -29.45 -43.60 11.37
C SER A 74 -30.04 -42.18 11.26
N LEU A 75 -30.58 -41.64 12.34
CA LEU A 75 -31.03 -40.25 12.35
C LEU A 75 -29.79 -39.36 12.51
N PRO A 76 -29.63 -38.31 11.68
CA PRO A 76 -28.62 -37.30 11.89
C PRO A 76 -28.67 -36.80 13.35
N SER A 77 -27.53 -36.44 13.90
CA SER A 77 -27.47 -35.75 15.19
C SER A 77 -28.24 -34.42 15.11
N GLU A 78 -28.67 -33.86 16.24
CA GLU A 78 -29.41 -32.58 16.25
C GLU A 78 -28.63 -31.44 15.56
N GLY A 79 -27.30 -31.46 15.64
CA GLY A 79 -26.42 -30.53 14.93
C GLY A 79 -26.37 -30.75 13.41
N GLU A 80 -26.34 -32.01 12.97
CA GLU A 80 -26.44 -32.35 11.55
C GLU A 80 -27.82 -32.04 10.98
N TRP A 81 -28.89 -32.21 11.77
CA TRP A 81 -30.23 -31.75 11.39
C TRP A 81 -30.29 -30.25 11.19
N LYS A 82 -29.68 -29.45 12.09
CA LYS A 82 -29.63 -27.99 11.92
C LYS A 82 -28.87 -27.60 10.64
N HIS A 83 -27.80 -28.31 10.31
CA HIS A 83 -27.05 -28.08 9.08
C HIS A 83 -27.81 -28.52 7.83
N LEU A 84 -28.49 -29.67 7.86
CA LEU A 84 -29.30 -30.18 6.74
C LEU A 84 -30.52 -29.30 6.47
N LYS A 85 -31.20 -28.79 7.51
CA LYS A 85 -32.34 -27.87 7.38
C LYS A 85 -32.00 -26.57 6.64
N LEU A 86 -30.74 -26.10 6.73
CA LEU A 86 -30.27 -24.94 5.97
C LEU A 86 -30.19 -25.20 4.46
N HIS A 87 -30.13 -26.47 4.05
CA HIS A 87 -29.97 -26.88 2.66
C HIS A 87 -31.22 -27.54 2.06
N ILE A 88 -32.24 -27.84 2.86
CA ILE A 88 -33.51 -28.38 2.37
C ILE A 88 -34.39 -27.22 1.88
N PRO A 89 -34.71 -27.14 0.58
CA PRO A 89 -35.54 -26.08 0.04
C PRO A 89 -36.94 -26.09 0.68
N GLY A 90 -37.37 -24.95 1.22
CA GLY A 90 -38.72 -24.75 1.77
C GLY A 90 -38.92 -25.05 3.26
N GLU A 91 -37.90 -25.50 4.00
CA GLU A 91 -38.03 -25.79 5.44
C GLU A 91 -37.76 -24.57 6.35
N ASN A 92 -36.87 -23.66 5.93
CA ASN A 92 -36.68 -22.38 6.60
C ASN A 92 -37.73 -21.37 6.10
N VAL A 93 -38.44 -20.75 7.04
CA VAL A 93 -39.31 -19.60 6.75
C VAL A 93 -38.42 -18.46 6.28
N GLN A 94 -38.48 -18.16 5.00
CA GLN A 94 -37.77 -17.03 4.42
C GLN A 94 -38.52 -15.75 4.79
N THR A 95 -37.85 -14.86 5.51
CA THR A 95 -38.35 -13.54 5.88
C THR A 95 -37.78 -12.47 4.95
N ASN A 96 -38.54 -11.40 4.71
CA ASN A 96 -38.12 -10.33 3.80
C ASN A 96 -37.14 -9.32 4.43
N ASP A 97 -36.56 -9.68 5.58
CA ASP A 97 -35.73 -8.81 6.39
C ASP A 97 -34.35 -8.58 5.79
N LEU A 98 -33.82 -7.37 5.94
CA LEU A 98 -32.49 -6.99 5.45
C LEU A 98 -31.36 -7.91 5.99
N LYS A 99 -31.56 -8.49 7.18
CA LYS A 99 -30.59 -9.40 7.82
C LYS A 99 -30.45 -10.75 7.11
N ASP A 100 -31.48 -11.18 6.39
CA ASP A 100 -31.48 -12.41 5.61
C ASP A 100 -30.97 -12.18 4.18
N ARG A 101 -30.77 -10.91 3.80
CA ARG A 101 -30.21 -10.49 2.50
C ARG A 101 -28.70 -10.27 2.52
N ILE A 102 -28.05 -10.35 3.69
CA ILE A 102 -26.61 -10.16 3.83
C ILE A 102 -25.93 -11.53 3.75
N PRO A 103 -25.00 -11.75 2.81
CA PRO A 103 -24.31 -13.03 2.67
C PRO A 103 -23.53 -13.34 3.94
N LYS A 104 -23.77 -14.52 4.53
CA LYS A 104 -23.08 -14.95 5.75
C LYS A 104 -21.84 -15.76 5.36
N PHE A 105 -20.69 -15.41 5.96
CA PHE A 105 -19.45 -16.14 5.74
C PHE A 105 -19.36 -17.38 6.65
N PRO A 106 -18.83 -18.52 6.16
CA PRO A 106 -18.27 -18.74 4.82
C PRO A 106 -19.35 -18.78 3.74
N LEU A 107 -19.04 -18.25 2.55
CA LEU A 107 -19.95 -18.20 1.39
C LEU A 107 -20.28 -19.63 0.93
N GLY A 108 -21.28 -20.24 1.56
CA GLY A 108 -21.83 -21.53 1.16
C GLY A 108 -22.62 -21.39 -0.13
N LYS A 109 -22.86 -22.51 -0.82
CA LYS A 109 -23.84 -22.54 -1.91
C LYS A 109 -25.22 -22.27 -1.31
N GLU A 110 -25.70 -21.04 -1.42
CA GLU A 110 -27.09 -20.69 -1.16
C GLU A 110 -27.96 -21.34 -2.24
N ASN A 111 -28.18 -22.66 -2.13
CA ASN A 111 -29.16 -23.39 -2.94
C ASN A 111 -30.60 -23.14 -2.45
N VAL A 112 -30.81 -22.10 -1.64
CA VAL A 112 -32.11 -21.74 -1.12
C VAL A 112 -32.88 -21.09 -2.27
N PRO A 113 -33.98 -21.68 -2.75
CA PRO A 113 -34.74 -21.09 -3.84
C PRO A 113 -35.25 -19.71 -3.38
N THR A 114 -35.05 -18.67 -4.18
CA THR A 114 -35.55 -17.28 -4.02
C THR A 114 -37.08 -17.18 -4.13
N LEU A 115 -37.76 -18.30 -3.93
CA LEU A 115 -39.18 -18.49 -4.06
C LEU A 115 -39.78 -18.64 -2.66
N LEU A 116 -40.60 -17.67 -2.28
CA LEU A 116 -41.36 -17.68 -1.05
C LEU A 116 -42.64 -18.49 -1.28
N PRO A 117 -43.00 -19.44 -0.41
CA PRO A 117 -44.32 -20.05 -0.48
C PRO A 117 -45.38 -18.99 -0.17
N ARG A 118 -46.42 -18.92 -1.00
CA ARG A 118 -47.48 -17.92 -0.86
C ARG A 118 -48.20 -18.09 0.50
N PRO A 119 -48.49 -17.01 1.25
CA PRO A 119 -49.20 -17.10 2.52
C PRO A 119 -50.56 -17.81 2.32
N GLY A 120 -50.81 -18.87 3.10
CA GLY A 120 -52.03 -19.69 3.00
C GLY A 120 -51.89 -20.98 2.19
N VAL A 121 -50.75 -21.22 1.54
CA VAL A 121 -50.45 -22.51 0.90
C VAL A 121 -50.20 -23.58 1.98
N PRO A 122 -50.90 -24.72 1.94
CA PRO A 122 -50.71 -25.79 2.93
C PRO A 122 -49.33 -26.43 2.77
N GLN A 123 -48.45 -26.23 3.75
CA GLN A 123 -47.12 -26.83 3.79
C GLN A 123 -47.11 -28.09 4.65
N VAL A 124 -46.40 -29.12 4.19
CA VAL A 124 -46.21 -30.36 4.95
C VAL A 124 -45.31 -30.04 6.15
N GLY A 125 -45.86 -30.15 7.35
CA GLY A 125 -45.17 -29.72 8.56
C GLY A 125 -46.02 -29.91 9.81
N LYS A 126 -45.82 -29.06 10.82
CA LYS A 126 -46.52 -29.16 12.12
C LYS A 126 -48.04 -29.01 12.01
N ASN A 127 -48.51 -28.26 11.02
CA ASN A 127 -49.93 -27.90 10.87
C ASN A 127 -50.70 -28.80 9.91
N PHE A 128 -50.03 -29.39 8.92
CA PHE A 128 -50.66 -30.28 7.93
C PHE A 128 -49.80 -31.51 7.68
N THR A 129 -50.43 -32.69 7.75
CA THR A 129 -49.81 -33.95 7.32
C THR A 129 -49.78 -34.05 5.80
N PHE A 130 -48.82 -34.81 5.25
CA PHE A 130 -48.71 -35.03 3.81
C PHE A 130 -50.03 -35.48 3.16
N ARG A 131 -50.78 -36.36 3.83
CA ARG A 131 -52.07 -36.86 3.34
C ARG A 131 -53.13 -35.76 3.27
N GLN A 132 -53.15 -34.87 4.26
CA GLN A 132 -54.06 -33.71 4.26
C GLN A 132 -53.70 -32.72 3.17
N VAL A 133 -52.40 -32.43 2.97
CA VAL A 133 -51.94 -31.54 1.88
C VAL A 133 -52.36 -32.08 0.52
N ILE A 134 -52.13 -33.38 0.25
CA ILE A 134 -52.56 -34.02 -1.00
C ILE A 134 -54.08 -34.00 -1.16
N GLY A 135 -54.85 -34.19 -0.09
CA GLY A 135 -56.30 -34.06 -0.11
C GLY A 135 -56.76 -32.65 -0.49
N ILE A 136 -56.14 -31.62 0.07
CA ILE A 136 -56.42 -30.22 -0.27
C ILE A 136 -56.07 -29.94 -1.73
N LEU A 137 -54.89 -30.38 -2.19
CA LEU A 137 -54.45 -30.17 -3.57
C LEU A 137 -55.34 -30.85 -4.61
N LYS A 138 -55.83 -32.06 -4.33
CA LYS A 138 -56.74 -32.79 -5.23
C LYS A 138 -58.13 -32.15 -5.34
N ASN A 139 -58.54 -31.40 -4.33
CA ASN A 139 -59.84 -30.75 -4.29
C ASN A 139 -59.83 -29.33 -4.88
N LYS A 140 -58.65 -28.78 -5.22
CA LYS A 140 -58.54 -27.47 -5.88
C LYS A 140 -58.83 -27.61 -7.38
N THR A 141 -59.74 -26.78 -7.88
CA THR A 141 -60.20 -26.81 -9.28
C THR A 141 -59.50 -25.79 -10.17
N GLN A 142 -58.76 -24.84 -9.60
CA GLN A 142 -58.01 -23.83 -10.34
C GLN A 142 -56.50 -23.99 -10.11
N PRO A 143 -55.67 -23.76 -11.15
CA PRO A 143 -54.22 -23.74 -10.97
C PRO A 143 -53.84 -22.53 -10.09
N GLU A 144 -53.35 -22.81 -8.90
CA GLU A 144 -52.85 -21.78 -7.98
C GLU A 144 -51.32 -21.75 -7.98
N LEU A 145 -50.76 -20.52 -7.98
CA LEU A 145 -49.33 -20.32 -7.80
C LEU A 145 -48.94 -20.61 -6.34
N ILE A 146 -48.12 -21.63 -6.15
CA ILE A 146 -47.70 -22.14 -4.82
C ILE A 146 -46.48 -21.36 -4.28
N TYR A 147 -45.71 -20.76 -5.19
CA TYR A 147 -44.45 -20.08 -4.91
C TYR A 147 -44.41 -18.74 -5.63
N GLU A 148 -44.20 -17.66 -4.88
CA GLU A 148 -43.98 -16.31 -5.41
C GLU A 148 -42.49 -15.99 -5.36
N THR A 149 -41.98 -15.27 -6.35
CA THR A 149 -40.63 -14.69 -6.26
C THR A 149 -40.59 -13.64 -5.15
N ASN A 150 -39.42 -13.42 -4.54
CA ASN A 150 -39.21 -12.42 -3.47
C ASN A 150 -39.76 -10.99 -3.74
N LYS A 151 -40.10 -10.68 -4.99
CA LYS A 151 -40.85 -9.49 -5.40
C LYS A 151 -42.08 -9.92 -6.20
N GLU A 152 -43.23 -9.31 -5.92
CA GLU A 152 -44.47 -9.53 -6.66
C GLU A 152 -44.30 -9.06 -8.11
N TYR A 153 -44.79 -9.81 -9.09
CA TYR A 153 -44.58 -9.53 -10.52
C TYR A 153 -45.03 -8.10 -10.90
N ASP A 154 -46.12 -7.63 -10.30
CA ASP A 154 -46.67 -6.29 -10.51
C ASP A 154 -45.78 -5.17 -9.95
N GLU A 155 -44.99 -5.44 -8.90
CA GLU A 155 -44.00 -4.51 -8.37
C GLU A 155 -42.79 -4.41 -9.31
N ASN A 156 -42.36 -5.54 -9.89
CA ASN A 156 -41.32 -5.55 -10.92
C ASN A 156 -41.75 -4.82 -12.20
N GLU A 157 -42.97 -5.02 -12.71
CA GLU A 157 -43.46 -4.28 -13.88
C GLU A 157 -43.56 -2.77 -13.61
N LYS A 158 -43.99 -2.36 -12.41
CA LYS A 158 -44.03 -0.95 -12.00
C LYS A 158 -42.63 -0.35 -11.84
N GLU A 159 -41.65 -1.10 -11.34
CA GLU A 159 -40.24 -0.68 -11.29
C GLU A 159 -39.61 -0.62 -12.70
N GLU A 160 -39.91 -1.58 -13.57
CA GLU A 160 -39.40 -1.64 -14.96
C GLU A 160 -39.96 -0.53 -15.84
N THR A 161 -41.23 -0.15 -15.66
CA THR A 161 -41.89 0.94 -16.40
C THR A 161 -41.54 2.33 -15.86
N ASN A 162 -41.07 2.42 -14.62
CA ASN A 162 -40.70 3.70 -14.02
C ASN A 162 -39.31 4.16 -14.51
N LEU A 163 -39.31 4.92 -15.61
CA LEU A 163 -38.12 5.49 -16.23
C LEU A 163 -37.22 6.28 -15.27
N ALA A 164 -37.77 6.88 -14.21
CA ALA A 164 -37.00 7.62 -13.23
C ALA A 164 -36.15 6.70 -12.34
N ILE A 165 -36.71 5.56 -11.91
CA ILE A 165 -36.00 4.55 -11.12
C ILE A 165 -34.90 3.91 -11.96
N ARG A 166 -35.20 3.52 -13.21
CA ARG A 166 -34.20 2.96 -14.14
C ARG A 166 -33.05 3.93 -14.42
N LYS A 167 -33.33 5.22 -14.66
CA LYS A 167 -32.30 6.25 -14.85
C LYS A 167 -31.43 6.42 -13.60
N ARG A 168 -32.03 6.35 -12.41
CA ARG A 168 -31.30 6.42 -11.13
C ARG A 168 -30.42 5.20 -10.92
N GLU A 169 -30.92 3.99 -11.13
CA GLU A 169 -30.13 2.75 -11.00
C GLU A 169 -29.00 2.67 -12.04
N TRP A 170 -29.27 3.10 -13.27
CA TRP A 170 -28.24 3.24 -14.29
C TRP A 170 -27.17 4.27 -13.89
N ALA A 171 -27.56 5.43 -13.34
CA ALA A 171 -26.61 6.41 -12.86
C ALA A 171 -25.79 5.91 -11.66
N ILE A 172 -26.43 5.20 -10.72
CA ILE A 172 -25.75 4.60 -9.56
C ILE A 172 -24.77 3.52 -10.01
N SER A 173 -25.17 2.61 -10.88
CA SER A 173 -24.28 1.57 -11.42
C SER A 173 -23.13 2.17 -12.23
N LEU A 174 -23.40 3.16 -13.08
CA LEU A 174 -22.36 3.90 -13.79
C LEU A 174 -21.36 4.52 -12.81
N ALA A 175 -21.82 5.19 -11.75
CA ALA A 175 -20.92 5.76 -10.74
C ALA A 175 -20.12 4.69 -9.99
N MET A 176 -20.77 3.59 -9.60
CA MET A 176 -20.13 2.48 -8.88
C MET A 176 -19.02 1.82 -9.70
N TYR A 177 -19.15 1.72 -11.02
CA TYR A 177 -18.12 1.10 -11.87
C TYR A 177 -17.12 2.09 -12.45
N LEU A 178 -17.55 3.31 -12.78
CA LEU A 178 -16.68 4.32 -13.39
C LEU A 178 -15.64 4.84 -12.40
N ALA A 179 -16.01 5.07 -11.14
CA ALA A 179 -15.08 5.55 -10.12
C ALA A 179 -13.88 4.58 -9.89
N PRO A 180 -14.08 3.28 -9.59
CA PRO A 180 -12.96 2.36 -9.44
C PRO A 180 -12.23 2.12 -10.77
N SER A 181 -12.94 2.10 -11.91
CA SER A 181 -12.30 1.92 -13.22
C SER A 181 -11.37 3.10 -13.55
N ALA A 182 -11.81 4.33 -13.30
CA ALA A 182 -10.98 5.52 -13.49
C ALA A 182 -9.78 5.52 -12.53
N ALA A 183 -9.97 5.13 -11.27
CA ALA A 183 -8.88 5.00 -10.30
C ALA A 183 -7.84 3.95 -10.76
N LEU A 184 -8.29 2.78 -11.19
CA LEU A 184 -7.42 1.73 -11.72
C LEU A 184 -6.71 2.16 -13.01
N PHE A 185 -7.40 2.87 -13.90
CA PHE A 185 -6.81 3.42 -15.11
C PHE A 185 -5.70 4.43 -14.78
N LEU A 186 -5.92 5.34 -13.82
CA LEU A 186 -4.90 6.29 -13.38
C LEU A 186 -3.69 5.58 -12.75
N LEU A 187 -3.91 4.52 -11.97
CA LEU A 187 -2.83 3.70 -11.41
C LEU A 187 -2.05 2.99 -12.52
N ALA A 188 -2.74 2.38 -13.49
CA ALA A 188 -2.11 1.70 -14.62
C ALA A 188 -1.32 2.69 -15.50
N TYR A 189 -1.88 3.87 -15.77
CA TYR A 189 -1.20 4.94 -16.49
C TYR A 189 0.04 5.44 -15.75
N GLY A 190 -0.07 5.64 -14.43
CA GLY A 190 1.06 5.98 -13.57
C GLY A 190 2.17 4.93 -13.60
N ALA A 191 1.82 3.65 -13.54
CA ALA A 191 2.75 2.53 -13.61
C ALA A 191 3.43 2.43 -14.99
N ALA A 192 2.69 2.64 -16.08
CA ALA A 192 3.23 2.64 -17.43
C ALA A 192 4.24 3.78 -17.65
N LEU A 193 3.99 4.96 -17.06
CA LEU A 193 4.90 6.09 -17.14
C LEU A 193 6.04 6.06 -16.12
N PHE A 194 5.96 5.22 -15.09
CA PHE A 194 6.95 5.17 -14.01
C PHE A 194 8.40 5.00 -14.51
N PRO A 195 8.71 4.11 -15.47
CA PRO A 195 10.08 3.97 -15.97
C PRO A 195 10.64 5.27 -16.56
N THR A 196 9.80 6.05 -17.24
CA THR A 196 10.25 7.31 -17.89
C THR A 196 10.70 8.37 -16.88
N LYS A 197 10.21 8.28 -15.65
CA LYS A 197 10.59 9.14 -14.51
C LYS A 197 11.72 8.56 -13.66
N LEU A 198 12.07 7.29 -13.88
CA LEU A 198 13.10 6.59 -13.12
C LEU A 198 14.48 6.98 -13.63
N VAL A 199 15.24 7.68 -12.80
CA VAL A 199 16.63 8.07 -13.06
C VAL A 199 17.57 6.98 -12.58
N ARG A 200 18.42 6.50 -13.48
CA ARG A 200 19.42 5.45 -13.19
C ARG A 200 20.84 5.95 -13.09
N ARG A 201 21.15 7.08 -13.72
CA ARG A 201 22.50 7.64 -13.73
C ARG A 201 22.41 9.14 -13.57
N ILE A 202 23.24 9.67 -12.67
CA ILE A 202 23.32 11.10 -12.38
C ILE A 202 24.77 11.54 -12.50
N TRP A 203 24.97 12.61 -13.25
CA TRP A 203 26.26 13.28 -13.42
C TRP A 203 26.16 14.73 -13.01
N TYR A 204 27.18 15.20 -12.31
CA TYR A 204 27.40 16.61 -12.10
C TYR A 204 28.20 17.17 -13.29
N LEU A 205 27.73 18.28 -13.84
CA LEU A 205 28.38 19.00 -14.94
C LEU A 205 28.85 20.34 -14.39
N PRO A 206 30.17 20.51 -14.16
CA PRO A 206 30.72 21.79 -13.76
C PRO A 206 30.63 22.78 -14.94
N GLY A 207 30.37 24.05 -14.64
CA GLY A 207 30.28 25.12 -15.63
C GLY A 207 29.94 26.46 -14.99
N PRO A 208 29.75 27.54 -15.79
CA PRO A 208 29.35 28.85 -15.29
C PRO A 208 28.03 28.81 -14.52
N VAL A 209 27.11 27.96 -14.99
CA VAL A 209 25.91 27.54 -14.26
C VAL A 209 26.06 26.05 -14.04
N GLU A 210 25.93 25.61 -12.78
CA GLU A 210 26.06 24.21 -12.42
C GLU A 210 24.84 23.43 -12.92
N HIS A 211 25.09 22.32 -13.60
CA HIS A 211 24.04 21.48 -14.14
C HIS A 211 24.17 20.05 -13.65
N ILE A 212 23.03 19.38 -13.62
CA ILE A 212 22.96 17.96 -13.38
C ILE A 212 22.34 17.29 -14.59
N LYS A 213 23.07 16.32 -15.11
CA LYS A 213 22.59 15.45 -16.17
C LYS A 213 22.08 14.17 -15.56
N PHE A 214 20.91 13.75 -15.99
CA PHE A 214 20.39 12.45 -15.62
C PHE A 214 19.81 11.71 -16.81
N THR A 215 19.90 10.38 -16.78
CA THR A 215 19.29 9.49 -17.78
C THR A 215 18.15 8.70 -17.18
N SER A 216 17.02 8.65 -17.88
CA SER A 216 15.87 7.82 -17.51
C SER A 216 15.59 6.73 -18.53
N TYR A 217 14.65 5.82 -18.24
CA TYR A 217 14.29 4.79 -19.20
C TYR A 217 13.51 5.37 -20.39
N PRO A 218 13.81 4.93 -21.62
CA PRO A 218 12.94 5.22 -22.76
C PRO A 218 11.57 4.55 -22.54
N PHE A 219 10.51 5.24 -22.93
CA PHE A 219 9.15 4.69 -22.86
C PHE A 219 8.97 3.47 -23.78
N ILE A 220 9.62 3.51 -24.95
CA ILE A 220 9.55 2.45 -25.96
C ILE A 220 10.88 1.67 -25.95
N PRO A 221 10.85 0.34 -25.86
CA PRO A 221 12.07 -0.48 -25.91
C PRO A 221 12.82 -0.27 -27.24
N GLY A 222 14.15 -0.35 -27.22
CA GLY A 222 15.00 -0.17 -28.40
C GLY A 222 15.28 1.29 -28.81
N ARG A 223 14.66 2.27 -28.15
CA ARG A 223 14.99 3.69 -28.34
C ARG A 223 16.22 4.09 -27.52
N PRO A 224 16.98 5.12 -27.97
CA PRO A 224 18.09 5.66 -27.18
C PRO A 224 17.58 6.20 -25.84
N THR A 225 18.41 6.03 -24.81
CA THR A 225 18.09 6.48 -23.45
C THR A 225 18.01 8.01 -23.39
N PRO A 226 16.86 8.59 -23.01
CA PRO A 226 16.74 10.04 -22.90
C PRO A 226 17.68 10.57 -21.80
N ALA A 227 18.39 11.64 -22.12
CA ALA A 227 19.25 12.37 -21.20
C ALA A 227 18.70 13.79 -21.02
N TYR A 228 18.52 14.19 -19.78
CA TYR A 228 18.05 15.52 -19.41
C TYR A 228 19.18 16.26 -18.71
N THR A 229 19.31 17.55 -19.01
CA THR A 229 20.26 18.45 -18.35
C THR A 229 19.45 19.52 -17.66
N VAL A 230 19.56 19.60 -16.35
CA VAL A 230 18.75 20.52 -15.52
C VAL A 230 19.70 21.35 -14.66
N PRO A 231 19.50 22.68 -14.56
CA PRO A 231 20.31 23.53 -13.69
C PRO A 231 20.11 23.14 -12.23
N LEU A 232 21.19 23.14 -11.46
CA LEU A 232 21.20 22.71 -10.07
C LEU A 232 20.21 23.50 -9.21
N GLU A 233 20.09 24.81 -9.45
CA GLU A 233 19.21 25.72 -8.72
C GLU A 233 17.73 25.31 -8.74
N ASN A 234 17.31 24.64 -9.82
CA ASN A 234 15.93 24.20 -10.01
C ASN A 234 15.64 22.86 -9.34
N LEU A 235 16.68 22.12 -8.92
CA LEU A 235 16.56 20.79 -8.34
C LEU A 235 16.62 20.85 -6.81
N LYS A 236 15.61 20.29 -6.17
CA LYS A 236 15.52 20.18 -4.71
C LYS A 236 15.15 18.77 -4.31
N ARG A 237 15.81 18.27 -3.28
CA ARG A 237 15.42 16.99 -2.66
C ARG A 237 14.18 17.19 -1.79
N LYS A 238 13.30 16.19 -1.74
CA LYS A 238 12.23 16.18 -0.72
C LYS A 238 12.88 16.05 0.69
N HIS A 239 12.45 16.88 1.63
CA HIS A 239 13.06 17.01 2.97
C HIS A 239 13.22 15.68 3.73
N ALA A 240 12.26 14.77 3.60
CA ALA A 240 12.25 13.50 4.31
C ALA A 240 13.21 12.43 3.73
N ALA A 241 13.74 12.62 2.52
CA ALA A 241 14.42 11.55 1.79
C ALA A 241 15.93 11.83 1.66
N ARG A 242 16.73 11.59 2.70
CA ARG A 242 18.18 11.74 2.65
C ARG A 242 18.84 10.79 1.65
N VAL A 243 19.77 11.29 0.83
CA VAL A 243 20.45 10.49 -0.20
C VAL A 243 21.49 9.58 0.45
N TRP A 244 22.32 10.10 1.36
CA TRP A 244 23.30 9.31 2.09
C TRP A 244 22.68 8.44 3.18
N THR A 245 23.07 7.16 3.16
CA THR A 245 22.68 6.12 4.13
C THR A 245 23.89 5.40 4.71
N GLY A 246 25.09 5.63 4.15
CA GLY A 246 26.33 4.95 4.54
C GLY A 246 26.42 3.50 4.09
N LYS A 247 25.55 3.04 3.17
CA LYS A 247 25.54 1.66 2.66
C LYS A 247 25.70 1.61 1.14
N GLY A 248 26.41 0.59 0.66
CA GLY A 248 26.69 0.43 -0.77
C GLY A 248 27.86 1.28 -1.26
N PHE A 249 28.20 1.17 -2.54
CA PHE A 249 29.41 1.78 -3.11
C PHE A 249 29.45 3.30 -2.98
N TYR A 250 28.34 3.97 -3.30
CA TYR A 250 28.19 5.42 -3.15
C TYR A 250 27.60 5.84 -1.79
N GLY A 251 27.40 4.88 -0.88
CA GLY A 251 26.71 5.06 0.39
C GLY A 251 25.26 5.56 0.28
N THR A 252 24.61 5.34 -0.86
CA THR A 252 23.22 5.73 -1.15
C THR A 252 22.22 4.58 -1.01
N ALA A 253 22.71 3.34 -0.98
CA ALA A 253 21.87 2.14 -1.03
C ALA A 253 21.07 1.99 0.26
N ASP A 254 19.82 1.54 0.17
CA ASP A 254 19.04 1.22 1.34
C ASP A 254 18.17 -0.01 1.14
N LYS A 255 17.84 -0.67 2.26
CA LYS A 255 16.95 -1.85 2.27
C LYS A 255 15.47 -1.44 2.32
N GLY A 256 15.15 -0.31 2.96
CA GLY A 256 13.77 0.14 3.15
C GLY A 256 13.19 0.81 1.92
N PHE A 257 13.95 1.73 1.31
CA PHE A 257 13.53 2.42 0.09
C PHE A 257 14.57 2.24 -1.01
N PHE A 258 14.15 1.79 -2.19
CA PHE A 258 15.05 1.65 -3.34
C PHE A 258 15.27 2.99 -4.08
N TYR A 259 14.51 4.04 -3.76
CA TYR A 259 14.58 5.32 -4.44
C TYR A 259 14.56 6.51 -3.47
N PHE A 260 14.84 7.69 -4.02
CA PHE A 260 14.48 8.97 -3.43
C PHE A 260 13.91 9.89 -4.52
N THR A 261 13.26 10.99 -4.13
CA THR A 261 12.58 11.88 -5.07
C THR A 261 13.27 13.24 -5.14
N LEU A 262 13.57 13.67 -6.36
CA LEU A 262 14.00 15.03 -6.67
C LEU A 262 12.81 15.81 -7.26
N LEU A 263 12.69 17.06 -6.86
CA LEU A 263 11.72 18.03 -7.35
C LEU A 263 12.45 19.01 -8.26
N GLU A 264 12.06 19.07 -9.52
CA GLU A 264 12.50 20.08 -10.47
C GLU A 264 11.43 21.18 -10.54
N THR A 265 11.87 22.43 -10.42
CA THR A 265 11.02 23.60 -10.61
C THR A 265 11.14 24.05 -12.07
N LEU A 266 10.06 23.95 -12.84
CA LEU A 266 10.04 24.34 -14.24
C LEU A 266 9.86 25.86 -14.39
N PRO A 267 10.27 26.47 -15.51
CA PRO A 267 10.12 27.91 -15.76
C PRO A 267 8.66 28.42 -15.68
N ASN A 268 7.69 27.53 -15.91
CA ASN A 268 6.26 27.82 -15.83
C ASN A 268 5.69 27.72 -14.39
N GLY A 269 6.55 27.60 -13.38
CA GLY A 269 6.17 27.46 -11.97
C GLY A 269 5.64 26.07 -11.59
N LYS A 270 5.50 25.14 -12.55
CA LYS A 270 5.08 23.75 -12.25
C LYS A 270 6.25 22.97 -11.67
N THR A 271 5.94 21.98 -10.85
CA THR A 271 6.95 21.07 -10.30
C THR A 271 6.89 19.71 -10.99
N LYS A 272 8.07 19.15 -11.25
CA LYS A 272 8.23 17.82 -11.85
C LYS A 272 9.00 16.93 -10.89
N ASN A 273 8.51 15.70 -10.72
CA ASN A 273 9.11 14.74 -9.79
C ASN A 273 9.95 13.73 -10.56
N TRP A 274 11.21 13.61 -10.16
CA TRP A 274 12.13 12.58 -10.63
C TRP A 274 12.34 11.54 -9.55
N ILE A 275 12.31 10.27 -9.95
CA ILE A 275 12.46 9.13 -9.04
C ILE A 275 13.85 8.58 -9.26
N VAL A 276 14.76 8.80 -8.33
CA VAL A 276 16.16 8.37 -8.48
C VAL A 276 16.36 7.02 -7.82
N ASP A 277 16.82 6.04 -8.59
CA ASP A 277 17.21 4.74 -8.06
C ASP A 277 18.47 4.85 -7.20
N ARG A 278 18.39 4.45 -5.94
CA ARG A 278 19.53 4.44 -5.00
C ARG A 278 20.61 3.44 -5.37
N LYS A 279 20.28 2.43 -6.16
CA LYS A 279 21.25 1.47 -6.72
C LYS A 279 21.78 1.91 -8.09
N GLY A 280 21.35 3.08 -8.56
CA GLY A 280 21.84 3.67 -9.80
C GLY A 280 23.31 4.05 -9.73
N PHE A 281 23.80 4.52 -10.86
CA PHE A 281 25.12 5.13 -10.96
C PHE A 281 25.06 6.58 -10.46
N PHE A 282 25.96 6.89 -9.54
CA PHE A 282 26.17 8.25 -9.07
C PHE A 282 27.57 8.69 -9.47
N TRP A 283 27.71 9.93 -9.90
CA TRP A 283 29.03 10.49 -10.21
C TRP A 283 29.93 10.62 -8.98
N SER A 284 29.35 10.82 -7.79
CA SER A 284 30.08 10.98 -6.53
C SER A 284 29.36 10.26 -5.36
N ASP A 285 29.90 10.44 -4.17
CA ASP A 285 29.35 9.98 -2.89
C ASP A 285 27.96 10.62 -2.63
N GLY A 286 27.03 9.86 -2.03
CA GLY A 286 25.71 10.33 -1.61
C GLY A 286 25.72 11.61 -0.75
N ARG A 287 26.77 11.86 0.04
CA ARG A 287 26.95 13.09 0.84
C ARG A 287 27.03 14.34 -0.03
N VAL A 288 27.67 14.24 -1.19
CA VAL A 288 27.77 15.35 -2.15
C VAL A 288 26.37 15.70 -2.66
N PHE A 289 25.54 14.70 -2.95
CA PHE A 289 24.16 14.94 -3.39
C PHE A 289 23.25 15.46 -2.28
N ASP A 290 23.52 15.12 -1.02
CA ASP A 290 22.85 15.72 0.12
C ASP A 290 23.19 17.21 0.28
N TYR A 291 24.42 17.61 -0.01
CA TYR A 291 24.82 19.01 -0.08
C TYR A 291 24.22 19.74 -1.29
N LEU A 292 24.31 19.14 -2.49
CA LEU A 292 23.87 19.77 -3.74
C LEU A 292 22.34 19.96 -3.80
N PHE A 293 21.57 18.95 -3.40
CA PHE A 293 20.10 18.99 -3.50
C PHE A 293 19.39 19.29 -2.19
N GLY A 294 20.09 19.09 -1.07
CA GLY A 294 19.58 19.35 0.26
C GLY A 294 19.85 20.79 0.70
N LYS A 295 19.35 21.12 1.88
CA LYS A 295 19.71 22.36 2.58
C LYS A 295 20.75 22.07 3.68
N GLU A 296 21.46 20.96 3.55
CA GLU A 296 22.43 20.50 4.54
C GLU A 296 23.70 21.35 4.41
N THR A 297 24.30 21.71 5.54
CA THR A 297 25.57 22.45 5.53
C THR A 297 26.72 21.51 5.14
N LEU A 298 27.83 22.06 4.67
CA LEU A 298 29.01 21.26 4.30
C LEU A 298 29.46 20.34 5.44
N GLN A 299 29.46 20.85 6.67
CA GLN A 299 29.82 20.09 7.88
C GLN A 299 28.84 18.95 8.17
N GLU A 300 27.54 19.16 7.96
CA GLU A 300 26.51 18.13 8.15
C GLU A 300 26.60 17.03 7.09
N ALA A 301 26.91 17.40 5.86
CA ALA A 301 27.13 16.47 4.77
C ALA A 301 28.40 15.63 5.01
N GLU A 302 29.51 16.26 5.42
CA GLU A 302 30.77 15.58 5.76
C GLU A 302 30.59 14.58 6.89
N ALA A 303 29.88 14.97 7.96
CA ALA A 303 29.59 14.12 9.11
C ALA A 303 28.83 12.84 8.72
N GLY A 304 28.09 12.86 7.60
CA GLY A 304 27.49 11.68 6.98
C GLY A 304 26.60 10.88 7.94
N ILE A 305 25.96 11.56 8.90
CA ILE A 305 25.16 10.91 9.94
C ILE A 305 23.85 10.43 9.30
N PRO A 306 23.55 9.13 9.27
CA PRO A 306 22.27 8.64 8.75
C PRO A 306 21.08 9.28 9.46
N TYR A 307 19.98 9.48 8.75
CA TYR A 307 18.76 10.11 9.28
C TYR A 307 18.29 9.48 10.61
N ASP A 308 18.29 8.15 10.71
CA ASP A 308 17.90 7.44 11.93
C ASP A 308 18.76 7.81 13.14
N LYS A 309 20.06 8.03 12.92
CA LYS A 309 20.97 8.48 13.98
C LYS A 309 20.72 9.94 14.35
N GLN A 310 20.45 10.81 13.39
CA GLN A 310 20.07 12.21 13.67
C GLN A 310 18.81 12.27 14.54
N PHE A 311 17.76 11.53 14.19
CA PHE A 311 16.53 11.44 15.00
C PHE A 311 16.79 10.85 16.38
N GLY A 312 17.65 9.85 16.48
CA GLY A 312 18.10 9.30 17.76
C GLY A 312 18.75 10.36 18.66
N ILE A 313 19.70 11.14 18.12
CA ILE A 313 20.40 12.21 18.84
C ILE A 313 19.42 13.31 19.25
N ILE A 314 18.58 13.79 18.33
CA ILE A 314 17.56 14.82 18.61
C ILE A 314 16.62 14.33 19.73
N ASN A 315 16.15 13.08 19.67
CA ASN A 315 15.28 12.52 20.69
C ASN A 315 15.98 12.40 22.06
N GLN A 316 17.27 12.06 22.09
CA GLN A 316 18.06 12.04 23.32
C GLN A 316 18.25 13.45 23.90
N GLU A 317 18.53 14.44 23.06
CA GLU A 317 18.64 15.84 23.48
C GLU A 317 17.31 16.38 24.01
N VAL A 318 16.20 16.10 23.32
CA VAL A 318 14.86 16.46 23.78
C VAL A 318 14.55 15.79 25.11
N LYS A 319 14.93 14.52 25.30
CA LYS A 319 14.79 13.84 26.60
C LYS A 319 15.62 14.49 27.69
N LYS A 320 16.90 14.81 27.44
CA LYS A 320 17.77 15.52 28.38
C LYS A 320 17.22 16.90 28.75
N LYS A 321 16.77 17.69 27.77
CA LYS A 321 16.12 18.99 28.00
C LYS A 321 14.84 18.85 28.83
N LYS A 322 14.00 17.87 28.52
CA LYS A 322 12.80 17.55 29.33
C LYS A 322 13.16 17.15 30.75
N GLN A 323 14.24 16.41 30.95
CA GLN A 323 14.72 16.03 32.27
C GLN A 323 15.24 17.24 33.06
N GLN A 324 16.06 18.09 32.44
CA GLN A 324 16.52 19.34 33.05
C GLN A 324 15.34 20.27 33.42
N LEU A 325 14.30 20.33 32.59
CA LEU A 325 13.09 21.12 32.89
C LEU A 325 12.29 20.52 34.05
N ARG A 326 12.21 19.20 34.16
CA ARG A 326 11.61 18.50 35.31
C ARG A 326 12.39 18.73 36.59
N GLU A 327 13.72 18.73 36.52
CA GLU A 327 14.59 19.03 37.66
C GLU A 327 14.43 20.49 38.12
N LYS A 328 14.35 21.44 37.18
CA LYS A 328 14.23 22.88 37.48
C LYS A 328 12.83 23.32 37.94
N HIS A 329 11.77 22.78 37.32
CA HIS A 329 10.40 23.26 37.51
C HIS A 329 9.44 22.19 38.08
N GLY A 330 9.94 21.00 38.41
CA GLY A 330 9.17 19.91 39.00
C GLY A 330 8.26 19.18 38.00
N VAL A 331 7.39 18.31 38.52
CA VAL A 331 6.48 17.46 37.72
C VAL A 331 5.55 18.29 36.83
N LEU A 332 5.14 19.48 37.28
CA LEU A 332 4.25 20.40 36.58
C LEU A 332 4.97 21.43 35.69
N TRP A 333 6.25 21.19 35.35
CA TRP A 333 7.06 22.11 34.53
C TRP A 333 6.38 22.60 33.26
N ARG A 334 5.57 21.75 32.60
CA ARG A 334 4.85 22.12 31.37
C ARG A 334 3.85 23.25 31.62
N TYR A 335 3.08 23.16 32.71
CA TYR A 335 2.09 24.18 33.08
C TYR A 335 2.77 25.46 33.56
N LYS A 336 3.87 25.34 34.31
CA LYS A 336 4.64 26.49 34.78
C LYS A 336 5.26 27.28 33.62
N MET A 337 5.87 26.59 32.65
CA MET A 337 6.43 27.22 31.44
C MET A 337 5.33 27.86 30.59
N ALA A 338 4.19 27.19 30.40
CA ALA A 338 3.07 27.74 29.65
C ALA A 338 2.50 29.01 30.31
N ALA A 339 2.35 29.02 31.65
CA ALA A 339 1.92 30.20 32.39
C ALA A 339 2.94 31.35 32.30
N GLU A 340 4.25 31.05 32.36
CA GLU A 340 5.32 32.04 32.20
C GLU A 340 5.38 32.65 30.79
N GLU A 341 5.23 31.83 29.73
CA GLU A 341 5.16 32.31 28.34
C GLU A 341 3.90 33.16 28.12
N PHE A 342 2.75 32.70 28.60
CA PHE A 342 1.50 33.45 28.53
C PHE A 342 1.60 34.79 29.27
N GLY A 343 2.20 34.82 30.46
CA GLY A 343 2.45 36.05 31.20
C GLY A 343 3.42 37.02 30.47
N LYS A 344 4.44 36.50 29.77
CA LYS A 344 5.35 37.31 28.95
C LYS A 344 4.65 37.89 27.73
N ASP A 345 3.78 37.12 27.08
CA ASP A 345 3.03 37.57 25.91
C ASP A 345 1.97 38.63 26.29
N ILE A 346 1.29 38.47 27.42
CA ILE A 346 0.39 39.51 27.97
C ILE A 346 1.16 40.78 28.29
N LYS A 347 2.34 40.69 28.92
CA LYS A 347 3.16 41.87 29.22
C LYS A 347 3.66 42.57 27.95
N LYS A 348 4.02 41.83 26.91
CA LYS A 348 4.38 42.42 25.60
C LYS A 348 3.19 43.14 24.97
N LEU A 349 2.02 42.50 24.92
CA LEU A 349 0.79 43.11 24.39
C LEU A 349 0.38 44.35 25.19
N GLY A 350 0.48 44.31 26.52
CA GLY A 350 0.27 45.46 27.39
C GLY A 350 1.25 46.60 27.09
N GLY A 351 2.52 46.29 26.82
CA GLY A 351 3.56 47.24 26.39
C GLY A 351 3.29 47.89 25.03
N TYR A 352 2.69 47.17 24.09
CA TYR A 352 2.28 47.75 22.80
C TYR A 352 1.09 48.71 22.95
N ILE A 353 0.14 48.41 23.84
CA ILE A 353 -1.03 49.26 24.11
C ILE A 353 -0.67 50.51 24.93
N THR A 354 0.29 50.43 25.84
CA THR A 354 0.80 51.62 26.56
C THR A 354 1.69 52.48 25.68
N ASN A 355 2.49 51.90 24.78
CA ASN A 355 3.27 52.66 23.80
C ASN A 355 2.42 53.30 22.70
N SER A 356 1.30 52.70 22.30
CA SER A 356 0.38 53.35 21.36
C SER A 356 -0.34 54.55 22.00
N LYS A 357 -0.76 54.44 23.26
CA LYS A 357 -1.34 55.57 24.03
C LYS A 357 -0.35 56.71 24.29
N SER A 358 0.94 56.41 24.46
CA SER A 358 1.97 57.45 24.65
C SER A 358 2.32 58.18 23.35
N ILE A 359 2.25 57.51 22.19
CA ILE A 359 2.43 58.12 20.86
C ILE A 359 1.24 59.05 20.53
N ASP A 360 0.00 58.64 20.83
CA ASP A 360 -1.19 59.48 20.61
C ASP A 360 -1.23 60.72 21.52
N ASN A 361 -0.78 60.60 22.78
CA ASN A 361 -0.70 61.76 23.68
C ASN A 361 0.41 62.74 23.29
N LYS A 362 1.53 62.28 22.71
CA LYS A 362 2.63 63.15 22.26
C LYS A 362 2.25 63.94 20.99
N LYS A 363 1.50 63.33 20.07
CA LYS A 363 0.94 64.03 18.89
C LYS A 363 -0.11 65.09 19.24
N LYS A 364 -0.84 64.92 20.35
CA LYS A 364 -1.79 65.94 20.85
C LYS A 364 -1.11 67.12 21.55
N THR A 365 0.10 66.95 22.10
CA THR A 365 0.81 68.02 22.82
C THR A 365 1.68 68.92 21.91
N ASP A 366 2.13 68.44 20.74
CA ASP A 366 2.98 69.23 19.83
C ASP A 366 2.19 70.16 18.87
N ASN A 367 0.87 69.99 18.71
CA ASN A 367 0.04 70.88 17.88
C ASN A 367 -0.46 72.15 18.60
N GLY A 368 0.06 72.45 19.80
CA GLY A 368 -0.41 73.55 20.66
C GLY A 368 0.56 74.72 20.85
N LYS A 369 1.70 74.79 20.14
CA LYS A 369 2.65 75.90 20.30
C LYS A 369 2.50 76.95 19.20
N GLN A 370 2.04 78.12 19.66
CA GLN A 370 1.85 79.40 19.01
C GLN A 370 2.92 79.75 17.97
N LEU A 371 2.47 80.19 16.79
CA LEU A 371 3.24 80.99 15.85
C LEU A 371 3.67 82.31 16.54
N PRO A 372 4.98 82.62 16.63
CA PRO A 372 5.41 83.93 17.08
C PRO A 372 5.08 84.99 16.02
N LYS A 373 4.46 86.07 16.49
CA LYS A 373 4.14 87.28 15.74
C LYS A 373 5.43 88.03 15.38
N GLY A 374 5.61 88.22 14.07
CA GLY A 374 5.97 89.49 13.42
C GLY A 374 7.36 90.10 13.65
N LYS A 375 8.03 90.42 12.55
CA LYS A 375 8.24 91.82 12.09
C LYS A 375 8.75 91.84 10.66
#